data_AF-A0A2T7N3R6-F1
#
_entry.id   AF-A0A2T7N3R6-F1
#
_cell.length_a   1.000
_cell.length_b   1.000
_cell.length_c   1.000
_cell.angle_alpha   90.00
_cell.angle_beta   90.00
_cell.angle_gamma   90.00
#
_symmetry.space_group_name_H-M   'P 1'
#
loop_
_entity.id
_entity.type
_entity.pdbx_description
1 polymer ?
#
loop_
_entity_poly.entity_id
_entity_poly.type
_entity_poly.pdbx_seq_one_letter_code
_entity_poly.pdbx_strand_id
1 'polypeptide(L)'
;MDESQRLPRTLGFSGRLSLKDETQNCTGTYKDRPATLEVTKALESGVEAIDVASDGNAGPPVATYSARAGLECIVVMPDNTHPSKEILR
;
A
#
# COMPACT_ATOMS: atom_id res chain seq x y z
N MET A 1 -4.85 -17.18 7.98
CA MET A 1 -5.41 -16.75 6.69
C MET A 1 -6.89 -17.06 6.80
N ASP A 2 -7.73 -16.05 6.82
CA ASP A 2 -9.11 -16.21 7.24
C ASP A 2 -9.92 -16.90 6.17
N GLU A 3 -10.84 -17.79 6.54
CA GLU A 3 -11.68 -18.51 5.58
C GLU A 3 -13.06 -17.87 5.47
N SER A 4 -13.51 -17.64 4.24
CA SER A 4 -14.85 -17.10 3.99
C SER A 4 -15.90 -18.19 4.16
N GLN A 5 -16.84 -17.98 5.08
CA GLN A 5 -17.93 -18.92 5.37
C GLN A 5 -19.12 -18.80 4.41
N ARG A 6 -19.31 -17.61 3.82
CA ARG A 6 -20.50 -17.28 3.00
C ARG A 6 -20.21 -17.28 1.51
N LEU A 7 -19.06 -16.74 1.07
CA LEU A 7 -18.75 -16.59 -0.35
C LEU A 7 -18.72 -17.91 -1.13
N PRO A 8 -18.19 -19.04 -0.60
CA PRO A 8 -18.24 -20.32 -1.32
C PRO A 8 -19.67 -20.71 -1.69
N ARG A 9 -20.62 -20.57 -0.74
CA ARG A 9 -22.05 -20.89 -0.97
C ARG A 9 -22.66 -19.96 -2.02
N THR A 10 -22.39 -18.66 -1.95
CA THR A 10 -22.92 -17.68 -2.90
C THR A 10 -22.40 -17.92 -4.33
N LEU A 11 -21.15 -18.37 -4.47
CA LEU A 11 -20.52 -18.64 -5.76
C LEU A 11 -20.78 -20.05 -6.30
N GLY A 12 -21.50 -20.92 -5.55
CA GLY A 12 -21.66 -22.33 -5.90
C GLY A 12 -20.35 -23.13 -5.85
N PHE A 13 -19.36 -22.64 -5.10
CA PHE A 13 -18.05 -23.27 -4.95
C PHE A 13 -18.02 -24.22 -3.75
N SER A 14 -17.71 -25.50 -3.99
CA SER A 14 -17.69 -26.54 -2.96
C SER A 14 -16.36 -26.64 -2.17
N GLY A 15 -15.35 -25.86 -2.54
CA GLY A 15 -14.04 -25.86 -1.89
C GLY A 15 -13.91 -24.82 -0.77
N ARG A 16 -12.74 -24.80 -0.13
CA ARG A 16 -12.38 -23.75 0.84
C ARG A 16 -11.91 -22.50 0.12
N LEU A 17 -12.39 -21.34 0.57
CA LEU A 17 -11.97 -20.03 0.06
C LEU A 17 -11.29 -19.24 1.19
N SER A 18 -9.98 -19.08 1.09
CA SER A 18 -9.19 -18.29 2.04
C SER A 18 -9.02 -16.85 1.53
N LEU A 19 -9.00 -15.90 2.46
CA LEU A 19 -8.79 -14.48 2.22
C LEU A 19 -7.38 -14.11 2.66
N LYS A 20 -6.61 -13.58 1.71
CA LYS A 20 -5.35 -12.92 2.01
C LYS A 20 -5.64 -11.46 2.36
N ASP A 21 -5.97 -11.21 3.62
CA ASP A 21 -6.24 -9.86 4.10
C ASP A 21 -4.93 -9.07 4.26
N GLU A 22 -4.63 -8.21 3.27
CA GLU A 22 -3.50 -7.28 3.29
C GLU A 22 -3.90 -5.89 3.82
N THR A 23 -5.14 -5.70 4.27
CA THR A 23 -5.57 -4.45 4.93
C THR A 23 -5.01 -4.31 6.35
N GLN A 24 -4.39 -5.38 6.87
CA GLN A 24 -3.72 -5.41 8.18
C GLN A 24 -2.29 -4.85 8.14
N ASN A 25 -1.77 -4.49 6.95
CA ASN A 25 -0.46 -3.86 6.86
C ASN A 25 -0.48 -2.42 7.39
N CYS A 26 0.71 -1.83 7.60
CA CYS A 26 0.90 -0.54 8.27
C CYS A 26 0.03 0.60 7.70
N THR A 27 -0.12 0.69 6.38
CA THR A 27 -0.95 1.72 5.73
C THR A 27 -2.27 1.16 5.19
N GLY A 28 -2.59 -0.09 5.53
CA GLY A 28 -3.83 -0.76 5.16
C GLY A 28 -3.88 -1.23 3.71
N THR A 29 -2.72 -1.40 3.06
CA THR A 29 -2.65 -1.82 1.65
C THR A 29 -1.58 -2.88 1.44
N TYR A 30 -1.78 -3.74 0.44
CA TYR A 30 -0.75 -4.69 0.02
C TYR A 30 0.52 -4.00 -0.50
N LYS A 31 0.42 -2.72 -0.90
CA LYS A 31 1.56 -1.93 -1.39
C LYS A 31 2.56 -1.55 -0.28
N ASP A 32 2.22 -1.77 0.98
CA ASP A 32 3.20 -1.70 2.08
C ASP A 32 4.40 -2.63 1.82
N ARG A 33 4.15 -3.83 1.26
CA ARG A 33 5.19 -4.84 1.02
C ARG A 33 6.28 -4.32 0.07
N PRO A 34 5.98 -3.92 -1.18
CA PRO A 34 7.01 -3.37 -2.07
C PRO A 34 7.59 -2.05 -1.55
N ALA A 35 6.80 -1.17 -0.93
CA ALA A 35 7.29 0.12 -0.44
C ALA A 35 8.41 -0.02 0.60
N THR A 36 8.31 -1.00 1.52
CA THR A 36 9.41 -1.28 2.46
C THR A 36 10.72 -1.61 1.76
N LEU A 37 10.66 -2.41 0.69
CA LEU A 37 11.84 -2.79 -0.09
C LEU A 37 12.38 -1.61 -0.89
N GLU A 38 11.51 -0.88 -1.58
CA GLU A 38 11.86 0.29 -2.40
C GLU A 38 12.55 1.37 -1.56
N VAL A 39 11.98 1.73 -0.41
CA VAL A 39 12.57 2.72 0.50
C VAL A 39 13.90 2.25 1.09
N THR A 40 14.01 0.97 1.43
CA THR A 40 15.29 0.39 1.90
C THR A 40 16.36 0.51 0.82
N LYS A 41 16.03 0.21 -0.44
CA LYS A 41 16.96 0.34 -1.57
C LYS A 41 17.32 1.78 -1.90
N ALA A 42 16.38 2.70 -1.78
CA ALA A 42 16.63 4.12 -1.91
C ALA A 42 17.64 4.59 -0.84
N LEU A 43 17.42 4.23 0.42
CA LEU A 43 18.33 4.55 1.52
C LEU A 43 19.74 3.96 1.31
N GLU A 44 19.84 2.70 0.89
CA GLU A 44 21.12 2.05 0.55
C GLU A 44 21.86 2.76 -0.60
N SER A 45 21.11 3.37 -1.52
CA SER A 45 21.66 4.10 -2.66
C SER A 45 22.10 5.53 -2.31
N GLY A 46 21.86 5.98 -1.07
CA GLY A 46 22.25 7.30 -0.59
C GLY A 46 21.46 8.46 -1.19
N VAL A 47 20.23 8.20 -1.66
CA VAL A 47 19.35 9.28 -2.15
C VAL A 47 18.76 10.06 -0.98
N GLU A 48 18.35 11.30 -1.25
CA GLU A 48 17.74 12.18 -0.25
C GLU A 48 16.21 12.23 -0.36
N ALA A 49 15.66 11.84 -1.51
CA ALA A 49 14.23 11.96 -1.82
C ALA A 49 13.71 10.80 -2.69
N ILE A 50 12.39 10.56 -2.59
CA ILE A 50 11.63 9.62 -3.43
C ILE A 50 10.39 10.31 -4.00
N ASP A 51 10.25 10.26 -5.32
CA ASP A 51 9.07 10.71 -6.04
C ASP A 51 8.21 9.52 -6.49
N VAL A 52 6.90 9.59 -6.25
CA VAL A 52 5.96 8.55 -6.66
C VAL A 52 4.72 9.14 -7.32
N ALA A 53 4.44 8.70 -8.54
CA ALA A 53 3.14 8.90 -9.18
C ALA A 53 2.18 7.82 -8.67
N SER A 54 1.05 8.21 -8.09
CA SER A 54 0.08 7.28 -7.52
C SER A 54 -1.36 7.65 -7.85
N ASP A 55 -2.20 6.62 -7.96
CA ASP A 55 -3.66 6.72 -7.98
C ASP A 55 -4.28 6.58 -6.57
N GLY A 56 -3.44 6.46 -5.52
CA GLY A 56 -3.85 6.51 -4.12
C GLY A 56 -3.44 5.32 -3.25
N ASN A 57 -3.09 4.17 -3.83
CA ASN A 57 -2.70 3.00 -3.03
C ASN A 57 -1.18 2.87 -2.80
N ALA A 58 -0.35 3.53 -3.62
CA ALA A 58 1.12 3.44 -3.53
C ALA A 58 1.72 4.63 -2.80
N GLY A 59 1.10 5.81 -2.93
CA GLY A 59 1.52 7.02 -2.24
C GLY A 59 1.63 6.85 -0.72
N PRO A 60 0.56 6.42 -0.02
CA PRO A 60 0.58 6.33 1.45
C PRO A 60 1.71 5.45 2.01
N PRO A 61 1.94 4.21 1.53
CA PRO A 61 3.05 3.39 2.04
C PRO A 61 4.41 4.01 1.73
N VAL A 62 4.66 4.49 0.50
CA VAL A 62 5.95 5.10 0.15
C VAL A 62 6.23 6.33 1.02
N ALA A 63 5.24 7.22 1.19
CA ALA A 63 5.38 8.38 2.07
C ALA A 63 5.65 7.99 3.53
N THR A 64 4.94 6.99 4.05
CA THR A 64 5.07 6.53 5.44
C THR A 64 6.45 5.93 5.70
N TYR A 65 6.91 5.04 4.82
CA TYR A 65 8.21 4.40 4.98
C TYR A 65 9.36 5.37 4.71
N SER A 66 9.24 6.28 3.73
CA SER A 66 10.22 7.35 3.51
C SER A 66 10.37 8.25 4.72
N ALA A 67 9.26 8.68 5.32
CA ALA A 67 9.28 9.47 6.56
C ALA A 67 9.97 8.71 7.70
N ARG A 68 9.76 7.39 7.79
CA ARG A 68 10.45 6.54 8.78
C ARG A 68 11.96 6.41 8.50
N ALA A 69 12.36 6.41 7.23
CA ALA A 69 13.75 6.32 6.81
C ALA A 69 14.49 7.68 6.81
N GLY A 70 13.79 8.79 7.04
CA GLY A 70 14.36 10.14 6.98
C GLY A 70 14.57 10.65 5.55
N LEU A 71 13.84 10.10 4.57
CA LEU A 71 13.87 10.54 3.17
C LEU A 71 12.73 11.50 2.89
N GLU A 72 12.98 12.53 2.08
CA GLU A 72 11.92 13.37 1.53
C GLU A 72 11.04 12.54 0.58
N CYS A 73 9.74 12.81 0.55
CA CYS A 73 8.83 12.10 -0.34
C CYS A 73 7.81 13.03 -0.98
N ILE A 74 7.71 12.95 -2.30
CA ILE A 74 6.73 13.67 -3.11
C ILE A 74 5.79 12.66 -3.74
N VAL A 75 4.50 12.76 -3.40
CA VAL A 75 3.44 11.95 -3.99
C VAL A 75 2.66 12.82 -4.97
N VAL A 76 2.66 12.43 -6.24
CA VAL A 76 1.88 13.09 -7.29
C VAL A 76 0.65 12.26 -7.61
N MET A 77 -0.53 12.87 -7.54
CA MET A 77 -1.82 12.22 -7.77
C MET A 77 -2.64 12.97 -8.81
N PRO A 78 -3.46 12.28 -9.62
CA PRO A 78 -4.51 12.91 -10.43
C PRO A 78 -5.47 13.77 -9.59
N ASP A 79 -6.01 14.81 -10.21
CA ASP A 79 -7.01 15.71 -9.59
C ASP A 79 -8.34 15.00 -9.27
N ASN A 80 -8.64 13.91 -9.96
CA ASN A 80 -9.83 13.09 -9.76
C ASN A 80 -9.62 11.92 -8.79
N THR A 81 -8.49 11.84 -8.09
CA THR A 81 -8.27 10.84 -7.05
C THR A 81 -9.29 11.01 -5.93
N HIS A 82 -9.89 9.90 -5.47
CA HIS A 82 -10.90 9.95 -4.43
C HIS A 82 -10.32 10.53 -3.12
N PRO A 83 -10.99 11.47 -2.43
CA PRO A 83 -10.43 12.18 -1.28
C PRO A 83 -9.93 11.28 -0.15
N SER A 84 -10.54 10.10 0.05
CA SER A 84 -10.08 9.13 1.06
C SER A 84 -8.69 8.51 0.77
N LYS A 85 -8.14 8.79 -0.41
CA LYS A 85 -6.80 8.35 -0.84
C LYS A 85 -5.78 9.47 -0.78
N GLU A 86 -6.20 10.69 -0.47
CA GLU A 86 -5.29 11.81 -0.27
C GLU A 86 -4.52 11.62 1.03
N ILE A 87 -3.21 11.83 0.98
CA ILE A 87 -2.33 11.82 2.14
C ILE A 87 -2.34 13.24 2.70
N LEU A 88 -3.24 13.50 3.63
CA LEU A 88 -3.32 14.80 4.30
C LEU A 88 -2.11 14.98 5.24
N ARG A 89 -1.44 16.12 5.11
CA ARG A 89 -0.37 16.57 6.01
C ARG A 89 -0.91 17.07 7.34
#